data_AF-A0A960CDQ6-F1
#
_entry.id   AF-A0A960CDQ6-F1
#
_cell.length_a   1.000
_cell.length_b   1.000
_cell.length_c   1.000
_cell.angle_alpha   90.00
_cell.angle_beta   90.00
_cell.angle_gamma   90.00
#
_symmetry.space_group_name_H-M   'P 1'
#
loop_
_entity.id
_entity.type
_entity.pdbx_description
1 polymer ?
#
loop_
_entity_poly.entity_id
_entity_poly.type
_entity_poly.pdbx_seq_one_letter_code
_entity_poly.pdbx_strand_id
1 'polypeptide(L)'
;MLTRSNRLRLALRRRNFSASADRACGVLVSSAVSGAADIRVLSVDHREGNLSEVDDPYNLRRFVDAQEPVYRQALAELAAGAKRGHWIWFIFPQLKGLGHTAMADHFGIGSRAEARAYLAHPVLGPRLRECARLLAGLPGRPSIQSIAGSTDALKICSSMTLFLEACPASADSPEFQAVLDRYYGGKADSLTLGMLGRA
;
A
#
# COMPACT_ATOMS: atom_id res chain seq x y z
N MET A 1 45.46 23.61 26.88
CA MET A 1 45.49 25.08 26.98
C MET A 1 44.37 25.65 26.12
N LEU A 2 43.34 26.22 26.75
CA LEU A 2 42.27 26.97 26.08
C LEU A 2 42.73 28.41 25.84
N THR A 3 42.40 29.00 24.68
CA THR A 3 42.13 30.44 24.49
C THR A 3 41.18 30.58 23.29
N ARG A 4 39.94 31.08 23.47
CA ARG A 4 39.46 32.48 23.24
C ARG A 4 39.88 33.02 21.87
N SER A 5 39.07 33.60 21.00
CA SER A 5 37.70 34.12 21.02
C SER A 5 37.42 34.59 19.59
N ASN A 6 36.23 34.38 19.04
CA ASN A 6 35.61 35.43 18.23
C ASN A 6 34.08 35.34 18.28
N ARG A 7 33.47 36.44 18.71
CA ARG A 7 32.03 36.65 18.88
C ARG A 7 31.49 37.47 17.69
N LEU A 8 30.15 37.56 17.63
CA LEU A 8 29.28 38.59 16.99
C LEU A 8 28.88 38.24 15.53
N ARG A 9 27.63 38.34 15.06
CA ARG A 9 26.36 39.01 15.45
C ARG A 9 25.21 38.22 14.79
N LEU A 10 24.10 37.92 15.47
CA LEU A 10 22.88 38.73 15.65
C LEU A 10 22.05 38.98 14.38
N ALA A 11 20.90 38.31 14.24
CA ALA A 11 19.68 38.88 13.65
C ALA A 11 18.46 38.00 13.98
N LEU A 12 17.76 38.36 15.06
CA LEU A 12 16.38 37.98 15.33
C LEU A 12 15.45 38.69 14.33
N ARG A 13 14.51 37.97 13.71
CA ARG A 13 13.28 38.56 13.18
C ARG A 13 12.07 37.72 13.59
N ARG A 14 11.38 38.22 14.62
CA ARG A 14 9.97 37.99 14.89
C ARG A 14 9.14 38.90 13.98
N ARG A 15 8.10 38.37 13.33
CA ARG A 15 6.86 39.07 12.91
C ARG A 15 5.78 37.99 12.87
N ASN A 16 4.87 37.97 13.84
CA ASN A 16 3.66 38.78 14.01
C ASN A 16 2.43 38.16 13.34
N PHE A 17 1.54 37.73 14.23
CA PHE A 17 0.10 37.53 14.11
C PHE A 17 -0.59 38.61 13.26
N SER A 18 -1.53 38.21 12.41
CA SER A 18 -2.73 38.98 12.10
C SER A 18 -3.80 38.03 11.58
N ALA A 19 -4.81 37.79 12.41
CA ALA A 19 -6.11 37.31 11.96
C ALA A 19 -6.82 38.42 11.18
N SER A 20 -7.53 38.07 10.11
CA SER A 20 -8.58 38.91 9.55
C SER A 20 -9.64 38.00 8.95
N ALA A 21 -10.73 37.84 9.68
CA ALA A 21 -12.05 37.62 9.10
C ALA A 21 -12.47 38.92 8.40
N ASP A 22 -13.05 38.83 7.20
CA ASP A 22 -14.31 39.52 6.86
C ASP A 22 -14.68 39.41 5.37
N ARG A 23 -16.00 39.32 5.18
CA ARG A 23 -16.82 39.71 4.01
C ARG A 23 -16.89 38.72 2.84
N ALA A 24 -17.96 37.92 2.75
CA ALA A 24 -19.29 38.30 2.26
C ALA A 24 -19.25 38.73 0.79
N CYS A 25 -19.45 37.76 -0.12
CA CYS A 25 -19.75 38.04 -1.51
C CYS A 25 -21.27 38.17 -1.65
N GLY A 26 -21.68 39.34 -2.14
CA GLY A 26 -23.05 39.83 -2.11
C GLY A 26 -24.03 39.04 -2.97
N VAL A 27 -25.22 38.90 -2.41
CA VAL A 27 -26.47 38.67 -3.14
C VAL A 27 -26.72 39.89 -4.01
N LEU A 28 -26.68 39.74 -5.33
CA LEU A 28 -27.35 40.65 -6.25
C LEU A 28 -28.66 40.02 -6.66
N VAL A 29 -29.76 40.51 -6.07
CA VAL A 29 -31.11 40.29 -6.58
C VAL A 29 -31.28 41.24 -7.76
N SER A 30 -31.47 40.69 -8.95
CA SER A 30 -32.00 41.43 -10.10
C SER A 30 -33.32 40.82 -10.54
N SER A 31 -34.25 41.70 -10.84
CA SER A 31 -35.69 41.53 -11.01
C SER A 31 -36.12 40.54 -12.08
N ALA A 32 -37.16 39.79 -11.72
CA ALA A 32 -38.28 39.26 -12.51
C ALA A 32 -38.18 39.35 -14.04
N VAL A 33 -38.21 38.17 -14.68
CA VAL A 33 -38.87 37.99 -15.97
C VAL A 33 -39.82 36.80 -15.85
N SER A 34 -41.09 37.09 -16.12
CA SER A 34 -42.22 36.18 -16.19
C SER A 34 -42.05 35.19 -17.35
N GLY A 35 -42.25 33.91 -17.08
CA GLY A 35 -42.25 32.86 -18.09
C GLY A 35 -42.49 31.50 -17.46
N ALA A 36 -43.76 31.14 -17.27
CA ALA A 36 -44.16 29.81 -16.86
C ALA A 36 -43.74 28.80 -17.94
N ALA A 37 -42.77 27.96 -17.62
CA ALA A 37 -42.51 26.72 -18.34
C ALA A 37 -42.64 25.58 -17.33
N ASP A 38 -43.59 24.69 -17.59
CA ASP A 38 -43.80 23.44 -16.87
C ASP A 38 -42.50 22.61 -16.86
N ILE A 39 -41.74 22.70 -15.77
CA ILE A 39 -40.67 21.76 -15.48
C ILE A 39 -41.34 20.49 -14.98
N ARG A 40 -41.60 19.57 -15.91
CA ARG A 40 -41.87 18.17 -15.56
C ARG A 40 -40.59 17.61 -14.93
N VAL A 41 -40.58 17.50 -13.62
CA VAL A 41 -39.62 16.68 -12.89
C VAL A 41 -39.85 15.24 -13.35
N LEU A 42 -39.02 14.77 -14.27
CA LEU A 42 -38.92 13.34 -14.54
C LEU A 42 -38.30 12.74 -13.28
N SER A 43 -39.11 12.01 -12.51
CA SER A 43 -38.61 11.13 -11.46
C SER A 43 -37.60 10.19 -12.10
N VAL A 44 -36.31 10.46 -11.89
CA VAL A 44 -35.26 9.51 -12.20
C VAL A 44 -35.33 8.46 -11.11
N ASP A 45 -35.81 7.27 -11.46
CA ASP A 45 -35.72 6.10 -10.59
C ASP A 45 -34.26 5.92 -10.18
N HIS A 46 -33.92 6.32 -8.94
CA HIS A 46 -32.63 6.05 -8.35
C HIS A 46 -32.60 4.56 -7.99
N ARG A 47 -32.34 3.72 -8.99
CA ARG A 47 -31.84 2.37 -8.74
C ARG A 47 -30.44 2.55 -8.17
N GLU A 48 -30.33 2.47 -6.85
CA GLU A 48 -29.07 2.30 -6.13
C GLU A 48 -28.45 0.94 -6.52
N GLY A 49 -27.94 0.87 -7.75
CA GLY A 49 -27.03 -0.17 -8.18
C GLY A 49 -25.66 0.14 -7.58
N ASN A 50 -25.24 -0.71 -6.65
CA ASN A 50 -23.94 -0.79 -5.99
C ASN A 50 -22.76 -0.12 -6.75
N LEU A 51 -22.51 1.16 -6.46
CA LEU A 51 -21.40 1.93 -7.04
C LEU A 51 -20.01 1.41 -6.62
N SER A 52 -19.93 0.56 -5.59
CA SER A 52 -18.63 0.08 -5.06
C SER A 52 -18.02 -1.10 -5.82
N GLU A 53 -18.79 -1.86 -6.60
CA GLU A 53 -18.27 -3.00 -7.38
C GLU A 53 -17.56 -2.57 -8.67
N VAL A 54 -17.92 -1.40 -9.22
CA VAL A 54 -17.36 -0.93 -10.50
C VAL A 54 -15.95 -0.35 -10.33
N ASP A 55 -15.63 0.19 -9.14
CA ASP A 55 -14.35 0.83 -8.83
C ASP A 55 -13.27 -0.12 -8.29
N ASP A 56 -13.63 -1.38 -7.95
CA ASP A 56 -12.70 -2.40 -7.43
C ASP A 56 -12.90 -3.77 -8.11
N PRO A 57 -12.55 -3.89 -9.41
CA PRO A 57 -12.80 -5.11 -10.20
C PRO A 57 -12.03 -6.34 -9.69
N TYR A 58 -11.05 -6.14 -8.80
CA TYR A 58 -10.27 -7.22 -8.19
C TYR A 58 -10.61 -7.44 -6.72
N ASN A 59 -11.59 -6.73 -6.15
CA ASN A 59 -11.94 -6.79 -4.72
C ASN A 59 -10.70 -6.60 -3.82
N LEU A 60 -9.82 -5.66 -4.14
CA LEU A 60 -8.63 -5.31 -3.36
C LEU A 60 -8.98 -4.81 -1.96
N ARG A 61 -10.21 -4.31 -1.76
CA ARG A 61 -10.72 -3.91 -0.45
C ARG A 61 -10.56 -5.01 0.61
N ARG A 62 -10.69 -6.29 0.23
CA ARG A 62 -10.48 -7.43 1.14
C ARG A 62 -9.12 -7.39 1.84
N PHE A 63 -8.07 -6.94 1.16
CA PHE A 63 -6.73 -6.81 1.75
C PHE A 63 -6.67 -5.63 2.71
N VAL A 64 -7.26 -4.49 2.34
CA VAL A 64 -7.28 -3.29 3.20
C VAL A 64 -7.96 -3.60 4.52
N ASP A 65 -9.15 -4.20 4.47
CA ASP A 65 -9.94 -4.53 5.66
C ASP A 65 -9.23 -5.55 6.56
N ALA A 66 -8.56 -6.55 5.97
CA ALA A 66 -7.79 -7.54 6.71
C ALA A 66 -6.52 -6.95 7.35
N GLN A 67 -5.87 -5.99 6.68
CA GLN A 67 -4.66 -5.35 7.20
C GLN A 67 -4.96 -4.34 8.31
N GLU A 68 -6.05 -3.58 8.22
CA GLU A 68 -6.34 -2.45 9.11
C GLU A 68 -6.18 -2.74 10.61
N PRO A 69 -6.72 -3.84 11.17
CA PRO A 69 -6.59 -4.11 12.61
C PRO A 69 -5.19 -4.57 13.04
N VAL A 70 -4.34 -5.05 12.12
CA VAL A 70 -3.07 -5.73 12.45
C VAL A 70 -1.84 -5.13 11.79
N TYR A 71 -1.98 -4.15 10.90
CA TYR A 71 -0.87 -3.65 10.10
C TYR A 71 0.27 -3.10 10.97
N ARG A 72 -0.07 -2.31 12.00
CA ARG A 72 0.92 -1.80 12.97
C ARG A 72 1.64 -2.91 13.71
N GLN A 73 0.93 -3.97 14.09
CA GLN A 73 1.52 -5.13 14.73
C GLN A 73 2.47 -5.86 13.78
N ALA A 74 2.06 -6.06 12.52
CA ALA A 74 2.90 -6.70 11.49
C ALA A 74 4.21 -5.91 11.28
N LEU A 75 4.14 -4.57 11.21
CA LEU A 75 5.34 -3.73 11.11
C LEU A 75 6.26 -3.87 12.32
N ALA A 76 5.71 -3.88 13.54
CA ALA A 76 6.49 -4.05 14.77
C ALA A 76 7.17 -5.43 14.82
N GLU A 77 6.45 -6.49 14.46
CA GLU A 77 6.99 -7.85 14.39
C GLU A 77 8.09 -7.99 13.32
N LEU A 78 7.89 -7.40 12.13
CA LEU A 78 8.89 -7.38 11.07
C LEU A 78 10.13 -6.60 11.48
N ALA A 79 9.97 -5.43 12.10
CA ALA A 79 11.09 -4.61 12.59
C ALA A 79 11.87 -5.30 13.71
N ALA A 80 11.19 -6.11 14.53
CA ALA A 80 11.82 -6.94 15.55
C ALA A 80 12.47 -8.22 14.98
N GLY A 81 12.27 -8.52 13.69
CA GLY A 81 12.76 -9.75 13.07
C GLY A 81 12.12 -11.02 13.62
N ALA A 82 10.89 -10.93 14.11
CA ALA A 82 10.17 -12.05 14.70
C ALA A 82 8.67 -11.94 14.45
N LYS A 83 8.18 -12.62 13.40
CA LYS A 83 6.76 -12.75 13.11
C LYS A 83 6.08 -13.62 14.18
N ARG A 84 4.92 -13.17 14.65
CA ARG A 84 4.12 -13.85 15.68
C ARG A 84 2.63 -13.94 15.31
N GLY A 85 2.11 -12.96 14.57
CA GLY A 85 0.71 -12.89 14.19
C GLY A 85 0.32 -13.71 12.95
N HIS A 86 -0.99 -13.83 12.73
CA HIS A 86 -1.59 -14.57 11.61
C HIS A 86 -1.98 -13.65 10.44
N TRP A 87 -0.98 -12.99 9.86
CA TRP A 87 -1.20 -11.97 8.82
C TRP A 87 -0.53 -12.24 7.48
N ILE A 88 0.16 -13.38 7.33
CA ILE A 88 1.04 -13.64 6.18
C ILE A 88 0.34 -13.51 4.83
N TRP A 89 -0.89 -14.01 4.71
CA TRP A 89 -1.60 -14.09 3.43
C TRP A 89 -1.98 -12.73 2.85
N PHE A 90 -2.24 -11.74 3.69
CA PHE A 90 -2.71 -10.43 3.27
C PHE A 90 -1.70 -9.31 3.47
N ILE A 91 -0.57 -9.56 4.15
CA ILE A 91 0.60 -8.65 4.17
C ILE A 91 1.59 -8.99 3.06
N PHE A 92 1.82 -10.29 2.81
CA PHE A 92 2.63 -10.80 1.70
C PHE A 92 1.79 -11.74 0.82
N PRO A 93 0.83 -11.21 0.04
CA PRO A 93 0.03 -12.04 -0.86
C PRO A 93 0.89 -12.78 -1.88
N GLN A 94 0.47 -14.00 -2.22
CA GLN A 94 1.06 -14.85 -3.25
C GLN A 94 -0.01 -15.21 -4.29
N LEU A 95 0.37 -15.83 -5.40
CA LEU A 95 -0.60 -16.30 -6.38
C LEU A 95 -1.59 -17.31 -5.79
N LYS A 96 -2.84 -17.19 -6.22
CA LYS A 96 -3.89 -18.18 -5.96
C LYS A 96 -3.47 -19.53 -6.56
N GLY A 97 -3.68 -20.61 -5.81
CA GLY A 97 -3.26 -21.98 -6.19
C GLY A 97 -1.93 -22.44 -5.61
N LEU A 98 -1.06 -21.53 -5.13
CA LEU A 98 0.18 -21.90 -4.45
C LEU A 98 -0.02 -22.37 -3.00
N GLY A 99 -1.20 -22.14 -2.41
CA GLY A 99 -1.53 -22.57 -1.06
C GLY A 99 -2.86 -23.33 -1.03
N HIS A 100 -3.03 -24.18 -0.02
CA HIS A 100 -4.17 -25.11 0.08
C HIS A 100 -5.15 -24.78 1.23
N THR A 101 -5.02 -23.61 1.87
CA THR A 101 -5.92 -23.19 2.95
C THR A 101 -6.98 -22.22 2.43
N ALA A 102 -8.13 -22.15 3.08
CA ALA A 102 -9.18 -21.18 2.76
C ALA A 102 -8.66 -19.73 2.77
N MET A 103 -7.76 -19.39 3.70
CA MET A 103 -7.10 -18.08 3.75
C MET A 103 -6.18 -17.84 2.56
N ALA A 104 -5.44 -18.86 2.11
CA ALA A 104 -4.59 -18.76 0.92
C ALA A 104 -5.41 -18.63 -0.36
N ASP A 105 -6.60 -19.23 -0.41
CA ASP A 105 -7.54 -19.08 -1.52
C ASP A 105 -8.19 -17.69 -1.54
N HIS A 106 -8.65 -17.21 -0.38
CA HIS A 106 -9.33 -15.93 -0.24
C HIS A 106 -8.41 -14.73 -0.51
N PHE A 107 -7.18 -14.76 0.02
CA PHE A 107 -6.18 -13.70 -0.17
C PHE A 107 -5.18 -13.98 -1.28
N GLY A 108 -5.38 -15.06 -2.05
CA GLY A 108 -4.59 -15.33 -3.23
C GLY A 108 -4.80 -14.25 -4.30
N ILE A 109 -3.73 -13.82 -4.95
CA ILE A 109 -3.77 -12.96 -6.12
C ILE A 109 -4.05 -13.84 -7.35
N GLY A 110 -5.14 -13.58 -8.06
CA GLY A 110 -5.60 -14.40 -9.17
C GLY A 110 -4.86 -14.17 -10.49
N SER A 111 -4.17 -13.04 -10.65
CA SER A 111 -3.48 -12.73 -11.91
C SER A 111 -2.38 -11.68 -11.78
N ARG A 112 -1.52 -11.57 -12.82
CA ARG A 112 -0.55 -10.47 -12.93
C ARG A 112 -1.23 -9.09 -13.00
N ALA A 113 -2.43 -9.02 -13.58
CA ALA A 113 -3.18 -7.77 -13.68
C ALA A 113 -3.68 -7.30 -12.30
N GLU A 114 -4.16 -8.24 -11.48
CA GLU A 114 -4.51 -7.97 -10.08
C GLU A 114 -3.29 -7.56 -9.25
N ALA A 115 -2.14 -8.24 -9.42
CA ALA A 115 -0.90 -7.85 -8.73
C ALA A 115 -0.48 -6.41 -9.09
N ARG A 116 -0.63 -6.01 -10.35
CA ARG A 116 -0.42 -4.62 -10.79
C ARG A 116 -1.39 -3.65 -10.13
N ALA A 117 -2.67 -4.00 -10.08
CA ALA A 117 -3.68 -3.18 -9.42
C ALA A 117 -3.38 -3.03 -7.91
N TYR A 118 -2.95 -4.11 -7.25
CA TYR A 118 -2.50 -4.10 -5.85
C TYR A 118 -1.33 -3.13 -5.63
N LEU A 119 -0.31 -3.15 -6.52
CA LEU A 119 0.84 -2.23 -6.42
C LEU A 119 0.48 -0.77 -6.69
N ALA A 120 -0.49 -0.53 -7.57
CA ALA A 120 -0.99 0.81 -7.90
C ALA A 120 -1.97 1.35 -6.84
N HIS A 121 -2.56 0.48 -6.03
CA HIS A 121 -3.51 0.88 -4.99
C HIS A 121 -2.84 1.81 -3.97
N PRO A 122 -3.45 2.96 -3.63
CA PRO A 122 -2.83 4.03 -2.83
C PRO A 122 -2.45 3.62 -1.41
N VAL A 123 -3.05 2.54 -0.89
CA VAL A 123 -2.72 1.98 0.43
C VAL A 123 -1.85 0.73 0.34
N LEU A 124 -2.17 -0.21 -0.56
CA LEU A 124 -1.62 -1.57 -0.50
C LEU A 124 -0.19 -1.62 -1.07
N GLY A 125 0.04 -0.91 -2.17
CA GLY A 125 1.37 -0.77 -2.76
C GLY A 125 2.39 -0.19 -1.77
N PRO A 126 2.13 0.99 -1.17
CA PRO A 126 3.02 1.56 -0.15
C PRO A 126 3.25 0.62 1.04
N ARG A 127 2.19 -0.04 1.53
CA ARG A 127 2.30 -0.96 2.68
C ARG A 127 3.20 -2.16 2.41
N LEU A 128 3.06 -2.81 1.25
CA LEU A 128 3.89 -3.95 0.87
C LEU A 128 5.37 -3.54 0.72
N ARG A 129 5.63 -2.38 0.10
CA ARG A 129 6.99 -1.84 -0.05
C ARG A 129 7.63 -1.50 1.29
N GLU A 130 6.86 -0.96 2.23
CA GLU A 130 7.32 -0.73 3.61
C GLU A 130 7.71 -2.03 4.30
N CYS A 131 6.86 -3.06 4.24
CA CYS A 131 7.16 -4.39 4.79
C CYS A 131 8.41 -5.02 4.15
N ALA A 132 8.56 -4.94 2.83
CA ALA A 132 9.73 -5.45 2.12
C ALA A 132 11.02 -4.72 2.53
N ARG A 133 10.97 -3.38 2.66
CA ARG A 133 12.12 -2.58 3.11
C ARG A 133 12.53 -2.91 4.55
N LEU A 134 11.57 -3.07 5.47
CA LEU A 134 11.87 -3.47 6.84
C LEU A 134 12.59 -4.81 6.88
N LEU A 135 12.06 -5.80 6.16
CA LEU A 135 12.64 -7.14 6.10
C LEU A 135 14.05 -7.11 5.49
N ALA A 136 14.22 -6.45 4.34
CA ALA A 136 15.52 -6.28 3.69
C ALA A 136 16.55 -5.53 4.56
N GLY A 137 16.07 -4.62 5.41
CA GLY A 137 16.89 -3.74 6.25
C GLY A 137 17.23 -4.25 7.65
N LEU A 138 16.80 -5.46 8.04
CA LEU A 138 17.02 -5.96 9.40
C LEU A 138 18.51 -6.00 9.81
N PRO A 139 18.87 -5.70 11.07
CA PRO A 139 20.24 -5.87 11.55
C PRO A 139 20.57 -7.37 11.77
N GLY A 140 21.86 -7.71 11.86
CA GLY A 140 22.31 -9.03 12.34
C GLY A 140 22.15 -10.23 11.38
N ARG A 141 21.72 -10.01 10.14
CA ARG A 141 21.52 -11.05 9.09
C ARG A 141 20.84 -12.35 9.60
N PRO A 142 19.70 -12.27 10.32
CA PRO A 142 18.94 -13.47 10.69
C PRO A 142 18.50 -14.24 9.44
N SER A 143 18.25 -15.55 9.57
CA SER A 143 17.65 -16.32 8.48
C SER A 143 16.16 -15.97 8.36
N ILE A 144 15.58 -16.14 7.17
CA ILE A 144 14.15 -15.88 7.02
C ILE A 144 13.30 -16.88 7.81
N GLN A 145 13.79 -18.10 7.97
CA GLN A 145 13.15 -19.15 8.76
C GLN A 145 13.15 -18.81 10.25
N SER A 146 14.18 -18.12 10.79
CA SER A 146 14.14 -17.67 12.18
C SER A 146 13.15 -16.51 12.39
N ILE A 147 12.90 -15.71 11.35
CA ILE A 147 11.96 -14.58 11.41
C ILE A 147 10.50 -15.07 11.28
N ALA A 148 10.22 -15.91 10.30
CA ALA A 148 8.85 -16.22 9.87
C ALA A 148 8.49 -17.72 9.97
N GLY A 149 9.44 -18.60 10.22
CA GLY A 149 9.26 -20.04 10.08
C GLY A 149 9.32 -20.49 8.62
N SER A 150 9.46 -21.81 8.40
CA SER A 150 9.70 -22.38 7.07
C SER A 150 8.56 -22.14 6.08
N THR A 151 7.31 -22.30 6.53
CA THR A 151 6.14 -22.13 5.65
C THR A 151 5.99 -20.70 5.18
N ASP A 152 6.02 -19.72 6.09
CA ASP A 152 5.85 -18.32 5.73
C ASP A 152 7.06 -17.75 4.99
N ALA A 153 8.26 -18.31 5.22
CA ALA A 153 9.42 -18.01 4.39
C ALA A 153 9.18 -18.35 2.90
N LEU A 154 8.50 -19.44 2.58
CA LEU A 154 8.14 -19.73 1.18
C LEU A 154 7.15 -18.69 0.63
N LYS A 155 6.16 -18.30 1.44
CA LYS A 155 5.15 -17.30 1.05
C LYS A 155 5.77 -15.94 0.75
N ILE A 156 6.74 -15.52 1.55
CA ILE A 156 7.48 -14.27 1.32
C ILE A 156 8.25 -14.36 -0.01
N CYS A 157 8.90 -15.48 -0.31
CA CYS A 157 9.60 -15.67 -1.59
C CYS A 157 8.64 -15.56 -2.78
N SER A 158 7.52 -16.30 -2.74
CA SER A 158 6.49 -16.25 -3.78
C SER A 158 5.89 -14.85 -3.93
N SER A 159 5.66 -14.15 -2.82
CA SER A 159 5.15 -12.77 -2.83
C SER A 159 6.12 -11.80 -3.48
N MET A 160 7.40 -11.78 -3.06
CA MET A 160 8.41 -10.90 -3.66
C MET A 160 8.59 -11.19 -5.14
N THR A 161 8.57 -12.47 -5.53
CA THR A 161 8.65 -12.86 -6.94
C THR A 161 7.46 -12.35 -7.75
N LEU A 162 6.24 -12.56 -7.25
CA LEU A 162 5.02 -12.11 -7.90
C LEU A 162 5.03 -10.59 -8.12
N PHE A 163 5.36 -9.84 -7.07
CA PHE A 163 5.30 -8.39 -7.13
C PHE A 163 6.47 -7.79 -7.92
N LEU A 164 7.65 -8.41 -7.93
CA LEU A 164 8.73 -8.06 -8.84
C LEU A 164 8.30 -8.22 -10.31
N GLU A 165 7.65 -9.34 -10.65
CA GLU A 165 7.12 -9.59 -12.02
C GLU A 165 5.91 -8.73 -12.39
N ALA A 166 5.23 -8.16 -11.40
CA ALA A 166 4.10 -7.27 -11.61
C ALA A 166 4.54 -5.82 -11.85
N CYS A 167 5.76 -5.44 -11.48
CA CYS A 167 6.23 -4.08 -11.68
C CYS A 167 6.27 -3.71 -13.18
N PRO A 168 5.85 -2.48 -13.54
CA PRO A 168 6.07 -1.96 -14.88
C PRO A 168 7.56 -2.00 -15.24
N ALA A 169 7.91 -2.32 -16.48
CA ALA A 169 9.30 -2.38 -16.93
C ALA A 169 10.06 -1.05 -16.77
N SER A 170 9.34 0.07 -16.68
CA SER A 170 9.89 1.41 -16.46
C SER A 170 10.04 1.79 -14.99
N ALA A 171 9.64 0.93 -14.06
CA ALA A 171 9.65 1.20 -12.63
C ALA A 171 10.64 0.28 -11.92
N ASP A 172 11.67 0.88 -11.33
CA ASP A 172 12.55 0.15 -10.41
C ASP A 172 11.74 -0.26 -9.17
N SER A 173 11.93 -1.49 -8.70
CA SER A 173 11.34 -1.98 -7.45
C SER A 173 12.39 -2.71 -6.63
N PRO A 174 13.43 -1.97 -6.18
CA PRO A 174 14.59 -2.54 -5.52
C PRO A 174 14.22 -3.25 -4.21
N GLU A 175 13.12 -2.86 -3.56
CA GLU A 175 12.70 -3.46 -2.29
C GLU A 175 12.37 -4.95 -2.39
N PHE A 176 11.74 -5.42 -3.47
CA PHE A 176 11.38 -6.84 -3.63
C PHE A 176 12.61 -7.67 -3.97
N GLN A 177 13.45 -7.18 -4.90
CA GLN A 177 14.72 -7.82 -5.23
C GLN A 177 15.65 -7.86 -4.01
N ALA A 178 15.71 -6.80 -3.20
CA ALA A 178 16.55 -6.78 -2.00
C ALA A 178 16.17 -7.85 -0.97
N VAL A 179 14.87 -8.18 -0.84
CA VAL A 179 14.44 -9.32 -0.01
C VAL A 179 14.90 -10.65 -0.62
N LEU A 180 14.75 -10.84 -1.93
CA LEU A 180 15.23 -12.04 -2.64
C LEU A 180 16.75 -12.22 -2.50
N ASP A 181 17.52 -11.16 -2.71
CA ASP A 181 18.97 -11.15 -2.57
C ASP A 181 19.40 -11.50 -1.16
N ARG A 182 18.74 -10.90 -0.17
CA ARG A 182 19.11 -11.04 1.23
C ARG A 182 18.83 -12.43 1.79
N TYR A 183 17.70 -13.02 1.44
CA TYR A 183 17.19 -14.22 2.11
C TYR A 183 17.17 -15.48 1.24
N TYR A 184 17.22 -15.32 -0.09
CA TYR A 184 17.03 -16.41 -1.04
C TYR A 184 18.16 -16.47 -2.10
N GLY A 185 19.26 -15.72 -1.89
CA GLY A 185 20.40 -15.68 -2.80
C GLY A 185 20.04 -15.12 -4.18
N GLY A 186 19.09 -14.19 -4.22
CA GLY A 186 18.59 -13.54 -5.44
C GLY A 186 17.66 -14.42 -6.27
N LYS A 187 17.35 -15.64 -5.80
CA LYS A 187 16.51 -16.59 -6.53
C LYS A 187 15.03 -16.29 -6.31
N ALA A 188 14.32 -16.16 -7.42
CA ALA A 188 12.87 -16.12 -7.47
C ALA A 188 12.24 -17.49 -7.19
N ASP A 189 10.97 -17.49 -6.78
CA ASP A 189 10.15 -18.68 -6.61
C ASP A 189 9.74 -19.25 -7.98
N SER A 190 10.26 -20.43 -8.31
CA SER A 190 10.07 -21.05 -9.63
C SER A 190 8.62 -21.40 -9.93
N LEU A 191 7.83 -21.77 -8.91
CA LEU A 191 6.40 -22.05 -9.08
C LEU A 191 5.64 -20.79 -9.44
N THR A 192 5.91 -19.67 -8.76
CA THR A 192 5.34 -18.37 -9.12
C THR A 192 5.70 -17.98 -10.56
N LEU A 193 6.96 -18.13 -10.97
CA LEU A 193 7.38 -17.84 -12.35
C LEU A 193 6.68 -18.73 -13.38
N GLY A 194 6.57 -20.03 -13.12
CA GLY A 194 5.88 -20.97 -14.00
C GLY A 194 4.40 -20.61 -14.17
N MET A 195 3.71 -20.27 -13.08
CA MET A 195 2.31 -19.83 -13.13
C MET A 195 2.11 -18.49 -13.84
N LEU A 196 3.15 -17.67 -13.92
CA LEU A 196 3.16 -16.41 -14.66
C LEU A 196 3.65 -16.56 -16.13
N GLY A 197 3.96 -17.78 -16.57
CA GLY A 197 4.47 -18.05 -17.92
C GLY A 197 5.89 -17.54 -18.16
N ARG A 198 6.74 -17.55 -17.13
CA ARG A 198 8.15 -17.09 -17.15
C ARG A 198 9.17 -18.22 -16.99
N ALA A 199 8.75 -19.46 -17.17
CA ALA A 199 9.61 -20.65 -17.08
C ALA A 199 10.59 -20.75 -18.24
#